data_AF-A0AAU9CH52-F1
#
_entry.id   AF-A0AAU9CH52-F1
#
_cell.length_a   1.000
_cell.length_b   1.000
_cell.length_c   1.000
_cell.angle_alpha   90.00
_cell.angle_beta   90.00
_cell.angle_gamma   90.00
#
_symmetry.space_group_name_H-M   'P 1'
#
loop_
_entity.id
_entity.type
_entity.pdbx_description
1 polymer ?
#
loop_
_entity_poly.entity_id
_entity_poly.type
_entity_poly.pdbx_seq_one_letter_code
_entity_poly.pdbx_strand_id
1 'polypeptide(L)' 'MSTSYKLRNPEGLYFISFGTVHWIDLFTRPTYNNILVESLRHCQENTGLETLRWCL' A
#
# COMPACT_ATOMS: atom_id res chain seq x y z
N MET A 1 -12.82 13.33 13.66
CA MET A 1 -12.37 12.43 12.57
C MET A 1 -11.25 13.14 11.82
N SER A 2 -10.08 12.52 11.65
CA SER A 2 -9.01 13.12 10.85
C SER A 2 -9.45 13.32 9.40
N THR A 3 -9.02 14.43 8.81
CA THR A 3 -9.28 14.79 7.41
C THR A 3 -8.14 14.39 6.48
N SER A 4 -7.00 13.96 7.02
CA SER A 4 -5.86 13.50 6.24
C SER A 4 -6.14 12.11 5.65
N TYR A 5 -5.61 11.87 4.44
CA TYR A 5 -5.70 10.60 3.69
C TYR A 5 -7.07 10.22 3.10
N LYS A 6 -7.96 11.20 2.87
CA LYS A 6 -9.19 10.96 2.10
C LYS A 6 -8.91 11.12 0.60
N LEU A 7 -9.10 10.03 -0.15
CA LEU A 7 -9.14 10.04 -1.61
C LEU A 7 -10.43 10.76 -2.04
N ARG A 8 -10.33 12.05 -2.36
CA ARG A 8 -11.50 12.88 -2.71
C ARG A 8 -11.93 12.72 -4.17
N ASN A 9 -10.99 12.37 -5.05
CA ASN A 9 -11.24 12.12 -6.46
C ASN A 9 -10.92 10.65 -6.75
N PRO A 10 -11.91 9.79 -7.04
CA PRO A 10 -11.67 8.38 -7.36
C PRO A 10 -10.74 8.16 -8.56
N GLU A 11 -10.72 9.08 -9.53
CA GLU A 11 -9.86 9.01 -10.73
C GLU A 11 -8.55 9.78 -10.57
N GLY A 12 -8.28 10.32 -9.38
CA GLY A 12 -7.05 11.06 -9.11
C GLY A 12 -5.84 10.12 -9.02
N LEU A 13 -4.68 10.60 -9.49
CA LEU A 13 -3.42 9.94 -9.22
C LEU A 13 -2.91 10.35 -7.83
N TYR A 14 -2.64 9.38 -6.97
CA TYR A 14 -2.19 9.61 -5.60
C TYR A 14 -0.83 8.98 -5.33
N PHE A 15 0.00 9.71 -4.58
CA PHE A 15 1.19 9.15 -3.95
C PHE A 15 0.85 8.79 -2.49
N ILE A 16 1.16 7.55 -2.11
CA ILE A 16 0.89 7.02 -0.77
C ILE A 16 2.20 6.46 -0.21
N SER A 17 2.49 6.77 1.05
CA SER A 17 3.61 6.21 1.79
C SER A 17 3.12 5.63 3.12
N PHE A 18 3.76 4.56 3.55
CA PHE A 18 3.43 3.86 4.79
C PHE A 18 4.68 3.78 5.67
N GLY A 19 4.48 3.87 6.98
CA GLY A 19 5.53 3.67 7.98
C GLY A 19 5.20 2.46 8.85
N THR A 20 6.23 1.73 9.28
CA THR A 20 6.07 0.65 10.27
C THR A 20 5.66 1.23 11.62
N VAL A 21 4.67 0.61 12.25
CA VAL A 21 4.24 0.99 13.61
C VAL A 21 5.34 0.59 14.60
N HIS A 22 5.64 1.48 15.55
CA HIS A 22 6.68 1.26 16.58
C HIS A 22 8.08 0.92 16.05
N TRP A 23 8.39 1.29 14.80
CA TRP A 23 9.70 0.99 14.18
C TRP A 23 10.05 -0.51 14.19
N ILE A 24 9.03 -1.36 14.14
CA ILE A 24 9.23 -2.80 14.05
C ILE A 24 9.87 -3.11 12.71
N ASP A 25 10.90 -3.94 12.74
CA ASP A 25 11.64 -4.37 11.56
C ASP A 25 10.86 -5.44 10.77
N LEU A 26 9.83 -4.98 10.05
CA LEU A 26 8.94 -5.84 9.28
C LEU A 26 9.56 -6.24 7.93
N PHE A 27 10.26 -5.31 7.28
CA PHE A 27 10.72 -5.47 5.90
C PHE A 27 12.05 -6.21 5.74
N THR A 28 12.75 -6.55 6.84
CA THR A 28 13.93 -7.44 6.76
C THR A 28 13.59 -8.89 6.55
N ARG A 29 12.35 -9.31 6.83
CA ARG A 29 11.93 -10.70 6.69
C ARG A 29 11.21 -10.92 5.35
N PRO A 30 11.75 -11.75 4.44
CA PRO A 30 11.15 -12.00 3.14
C PRO A 30 9.70 -12.48 3.20
N THR A 31 9.33 -13.23 4.25
CA THR A 31 7.95 -13.72 4.42
C THR A 31 6.93 -12.60 4.49
N TYR A 32 7.21 -11.51 5.21
CA TYR A 32 6.28 -10.38 5.30
C TYR A 32 6.25 -9.57 4.00
N ASN A 33 7.39 -9.43 3.33
CA ASN A 33 7.47 -8.78 2.03
C ASN A 33 6.61 -9.52 1.00
N ASN A 34 6.70 -10.86 0.97
CA ASN A 34 5.90 -11.69 0.07
C ASN A 34 4.40 -11.56 0.35
N ILE A 35 3.99 -11.52 1.62
CA ILE A 35 2.58 -11.31 1.98
C ILE A 35 2.08 -9.96 1.48
N LEU A 36 2.89 -8.90 1.60
CA LEU A 36 2.52 -7.56 1.13
C LEU A 36 2.38 -7.52 -0.39
N VAL A 37 3.31 -8.14 -1.12
CA VAL A 37 3.25 -8.26 -2.59
C VAL A 37 2.03 -9.04 -3.03
N GLU A 38 1.72 -10.16 -2.39
CA GLU A 38 0.54 -10.97 -2.71
C GLU A 38 -0.76 -10.20 -2.45
N SER A 39 -0.79 -9.43 -1.36
CA SER A 39 -1.93 -8.57 -1.03
C SER A 39 -2.12 -7.46 -2.06
N LEU A 40 -1.04 -6.82 -2.51
CA LEU A 40 -1.09 -5.82 -3.57
C LEU A 40 -1.61 -6.41 -4.88
N ARG A 41 -1.12 -7.60 -5.25
CA ARG A 41 -1.58 -8.33 -6.43
C ARG A 41 -3.07 -8.66 -6.36
N HIS A 42 -3.51 -9.18 -5.21
CA HIS A 42 -4.92 -9.47 -4.99
C HIS A 42 -5.79 -8.22 -5.16
N CYS A 43 -5.36 -7.07 -4.64
CA CYS A 43 -6.06 -5.80 -4.80
C CYS A 43 -6.09 -5.29 -6.25
N GLN A 44 -5.02 -5.50 -7.03
CA GLN A 44 -5.00 -5.18 -8.46
C GLN A 44 -6.03 -6.01 -9.23
N GLU A 45 -6.11 -7.31 -8.94
CA GLU A 45 -6.97 -8.24 -9.67
C GLU A 45 -8.46 -8.15 -9.28
N ASN A 46 -8.76 -7.88 -8.01
CA ASN A 46 -10.13 -7.98 -7.48
C ASN A 46 -10.77 -6.62 -7.14
N THR A 47 -9.96 -5.62 -6.80
CA THR A 47 -10.45 -4.31 -6.32
C THR A 47 -10.33 -3.21 -7.37
N GLY A 48 -9.66 -3.49 -8.50
CA GLY A 48 -9.40 -2.49 -9.55
C GLY A 48 -8.34 -1.46 -9.14
N LEU A 49 -7.43 -1.82 -8.23
CA LEU A 49 -6.35 -0.94 -7.81
C LEU A 49 -5.31 -0.79 -8.93
N GLU A 50 -5.27 0.37 -9.58
CA GLU A 50 -4.22 0.68 -10.57
C GLU A 50 -2.99 1.29 -9.91
N THR A 51 -1.91 0.51 -9.79
CA THR A 51 -0.62 1.00 -9.30
C THR A 51 0.33 1.27 -10.46
N LEU A 52 0.80 2.51 -10.63
CA LEU A 52 1.80 2.83 -11.65
C LEU A 52 3.18 2.28 -11.30
N ARG A 53 3.69 2.62 -10.11
CA ARG A 53 4.95 2.12 -9.55
C ARG A 53 4.87 2.08 -8.03
N TRP A 54 5.58 1.14 -7.41
CA TRP A 54 5.77 1.05 -5.97
C TRP A 54 7.17 0.53 -5.65
N CYS A 55 7.62 0.76 -4.42
CA CYS A 55 8.84 0.19 -3.85
C CYS A 55 8.56 -0.27 -2.42
N LEU A 56 9.40 -1.17 -1.93
CA LEU A 56 9.43 -1.68 -0.57
C LEU A 56 10.87 -1.63 -0.07
#